data_AF-A0A4Y9MFW0-F1
#
_entry.id   AF-A0A4Y9MFW0-F1
#
_cell.length_a   1.000
_cell.length_b   1.000
_cell.length_c   1.000
_cell.angle_alpha   90.00
_cell.angle_beta   90.00
_cell.angle_gamma   90.00
#
_symmetry.space_group_name_H-M   'P 1'
#
loop_
_entity.id
_entity.type
_entity.pdbx_description
1 polymer ?
#
loop_
_entity_poly.entity_id
_entity_poly.type
_entity_poly.pdbx_seq_one_letter_code
_entity_poly.pdbx_strand_id
1 'polypeptide(L)' 'AELPQARAVDCTAAVGGGGAPGVALPSAGISLPESYAAALRAGRPPVVGRLDGGRCVLDLRTVPADDDATLLEAVRACS' A
#
# COMPACT_ATOMS: atom_id res chain seq x y z
N ALA A 1 -5.50 12.70 13.44
CA ALA A 1 -4.58 13.41 12.53
C ALA A 1 -5.04 13.14 11.10
N GLU A 2 -5.26 14.20 10.32
CA GLU A 2 -5.51 14.07 8.88
C GLU A 2 -4.18 13.78 8.17
N LEU A 3 -4.19 12.90 7.17
CA LEU A 3 -3.01 12.56 6.35
C LEU A 3 -3.18 13.23 4.97
N PRO A 4 -2.87 14.53 4.81
CA PRO A 4 -3.24 15.31 3.63
C PRO A 4 -2.59 14.82 2.33
N GLN A 5 -1.51 14.04 2.42
CA GLN A 5 -0.79 13.48 1.27
C GLN A 5 -1.23 12.05 0.92
N ALA A 6 -2.09 11.44 1.74
CA ALA A 6 -2.69 10.14 1.48
C ALA A 6 -3.97 10.30 0.64
N ARG A 7 -4.12 9.47 -0.39
CA ARG A 7 -5.32 9.45 -1.24
C ARG A 7 -5.77 8.02 -1.46
N ALA A 8 -7.08 7.76 -1.32
CA ALA A 8 -7.67 6.52 -1.84
C ALA A 8 -7.63 6.57 -3.37
N VAL A 9 -7.22 5.47 -3.99
CA VAL A 9 -7.13 5.32 -5.45
C VAL A 9 -7.67 3.97 -5.87
N ASP A 10 -8.26 3.91 -7.05
CA ASP A 10 -8.42 2.64 -7.75
C ASP A 10 -7.04 2.17 -8.22
N CYS A 11 -6.79 0.86 -8.12
CA CYS A 11 -5.56 0.28 -8.62
C CYS A 11 -5.79 -1.13 -9.14
N THR A 12 -4.80 -1.65 -9.88
CA THR A 12 -4.87 -3.01 -10.42
C THR A 12 -3.89 -3.90 -9.66
N ALA A 13 -4.39 -5.02 -9.14
CA ALA A 13 -3.58 -6.10 -8.60
C ALA A 13 -3.35 -7.18 -9.68
N ALA A 14 -2.35 -8.03 -9.46
CA ALA A 14 -2.11 -9.22 -10.26
C ALA A 14 -2.21 -10.46 -9.38
N VAL A 15 -2.63 -11.58 -9.96
CA VAL A 15 -2.61 -12.87 -9.26
C VAL A 15 -1.16 -13.29 -9.01
N GLY A 16 -0.82 -13.54 -7.73
CA GLY A 16 0.49 -14.09 -7.35
C GLY A 16 0.60 -15.59 -7.62
N GLY A 17 1.83 -16.10 -7.75
CA GLY A 17 2.09 -17.54 -7.72
C GLY A 17 1.75 -18.31 -9.01
N GLY A 18 2.25 -17.84 -10.17
CA GLY A 18 2.40 -18.65 -11.39
C GLY A 18 1.15 -19.22 -12.08
N GLY A 19 -0.02 -19.25 -11.42
CA GLY A 19 -1.23 -19.90 -11.92
C GLY A 19 -2.06 -19.05 -12.88
N ALA A 20 -1.86 -17.72 -12.88
CA ALA A 20 -2.51 -16.81 -13.81
C ALA A 20 -1.69 -15.53 -14.07
N PRO A 21 -0.46 -15.64 -14.64
CA PRO A 21 0.33 -14.47 -15.01
C PRO A 21 -0.46 -13.56 -15.99
N GLY A 22 -0.48 -12.26 -15.73
CA GLY A 22 -1.12 -11.27 -16.60
C GLY A 22 -2.60 -11.01 -16.34
N VAL A 23 -3.25 -11.71 -15.40
CA VAL A 23 -4.63 -11.39 -15.01
C VAL A 23 -4.67 -10.15 -14.14
N ALA A 24 -5.29 -9.10 -14.66
CA ALA A 24 -5.56 -7.85 -13.96
C ALA A 24 -6.81 -7.99 -13.07
N LEU A 25 -6.66 -7.67 -11.79
CA LEU A 25 -7.76 -7.66 -10.81
C LEU A 25 -7.99 -6.23 -10.34
N PRO A 26 -9.21 -5.68 -10.48
CA PRO A 26 -9.56 -4.40 -9.85
C PRO A 26 -9.34 -4.45 -8.34
N SER A 27 -8.77 -3.39 -7.79
CA SER A 27 -8.42 -3.26 -6.39
C SER A 27 -8.55 -1.81 -5.90
N ALA A 28 -8.52 -1.65 -4.59
CA ALA A 28 -8.46 -0.36 -3.92
C ALA A 28 -7.08 -0.20 -3.28
N GLY A 29 -6.49 0.99 -3.37
CA GLY A 29 -5.19 1.28 -2.81
C GLY A 29 -5.13 2.62 -2.07
N ILE A 30 -4.12 2.75 -1.22
CA ILE A 30 -3.74 4.01 -0.59
C ILE A 30 -2.48 4.52 -1.26
N SER A 31 -2.58 5.68 -1.89
CA SER A 31 -1.49 6.33 -2.58
C SER A 31 -0.87 7.39 -1.67
N LEU A 32 0.42 7.23 -1.39
CA LEU A 32 1.25 7.97 -0.45
C LEU A 32 2.44 8.63 -1.16
N PRO A 33 3.14 9.59 -0.54
CA PRO A 33 4.43 10.08 -1.05
C PRO A 33 5.41 8.94 -1.29
N GLU A 34 6.21 9.02 -2.36
CA GLU A 34 7.22 8.00 -2.68
C GLU A 34 8.20 7.74 -1.53
N SER A 35 8.60 8.79 -0.80
CA SER A 35 9.52 8.71 0.34
C SER A 35 9.02 7.79 1.46
N TYR A 36 7.71 7.57 1.58
CA TYR A 36 7.14 6.71 2.60
C TYR A 36 7.49 5.24 2.36
N ALA A 37 7.79 4.81 1.12
CA ALA A 37 8.12 3.43 0.84
C ALA A 37 9.35 2.93 1.62
N ALA A 38 10.37 3.78 1.76
CA ALA A 38 11.56 3.43 2.54
C ALA A 38 11.27 3.41 4.05
N ALA A 39 10.54 4.41 4.54
CA ALA A 39 10.16 4.52 5.95
C ALA A 39 9.27 3.35 6.40
N LEU A 40 8.22 3.05 5.64
CA LEU A 40 7.31 1.93 5.88
C LEU A 40 8.04 0.57 5.91
N ARG A 41 8.98 0.35 4.98
CA ARG A 41 9.77 -0.88 4.93
C ARG A 41 10.71 -1.04 6.13
N ALA A 42 11.22 0.06 6.67
CA ALA A 42 12.08 0.07 7.85
C ALA A 42 11.29 0.03 9.18
N GLY A 43 9.98 0.25 9.13
CA GLY A 43 9.08 0.26 10.29
C GLY A 43 8.89 -1.10 10.94
N ARG A 44 8.16 -1.11 12.07
CA ARG A 44 7.77 -2.32 12.81
C ARG A 44 6.26 -2.28 13.11
N PRO A 45 5.44 -3.14 12.48
CA PRO A 45 5.82 -4.12 11.46
C PRO A 45 6.25 -3.43 10.14
N PRO A 46 7.08 -4.10 9.32
CA PRO A 46 7.44 -3.58 8.01
C PRO A 46 6.22 -3.65 7.07
N VAL A 47 5.93 -2.54 6.40
CA VAL A 47 4.88 -2.45 5.38
C VAL A 47 5.55 -2.22 4.02
N VAL A 48 5.17 -3.00 3.01
CA VAL A 48 5.73 -2.90 1.66
C VAL A 48 4.67 -2.46 0.67
N GLY A 49 4.86 -1.28 0.10
CA GLY A 49 4.12 -0.78 -1.05
C GLY A 49 4.88 -0.94 -2.35
N ARG A 50 4.18 -0.78 -3.47
CA ARG A 50 4.80 -0.64 -4.80
C ARG A 50 5.02 0.83 -5.13
N LEU A 51 6.08 1.13 -5.89
CA LEU A 51 6.28 2.46 -6.45
C LEU A 51 5.65 2.53 -7.84
N ASP A 52 4.82 3.54 -8.07
CA ASP A 52 4.15 3.78 -9.33
C ASP A 52 3.90 5.28 -9.51
N GLY A 53 4.33 5.86 -10.65
CA GLY A 53 4.13 7.27 -10.97
C GLY A 53 4.63 8.27 -9.91
N GLY A 54 5.76 8.00 -9.24
CA GLY A 54 6.30 8.88 -8.19
C GLY A 54 5.52 8.83 -6.86
N ARG A 55 4.77 7.74 -6.63
CA ARG A 55 3.93 7.51 -5.45
C ARG A 55 4.20 6.12 -4.89
N CYS A 56 4.05 5.98 -3.58
CA CYS A 56 4.00 4.66 -2.92
C CYS A 56 2.53 4.22 -2.84
N VAL A 57 2.18 3.10 -3.46
CA VAL A 57 0.82 2.54 -3.44
C VAL A 57 0.79 1.30 -2.56
N LEU A 58 -0.07 1.33 -1.54
CA LEU A 58 -0.43 0.19 -0.70
C LEU A 58 -1.71 -0.42 -1.26
N ASP A 59 -1.63 -1.61 -1.83
CA ASP A 59 -2.76 -2.34 -2.40
C ASP A 59 -3.49 -3.10 -1.28
N LEU A 60 -4.73 -2.73 -0.99
CA LEU A 60 -5.46 -3.29 0.16
C LEU A 60 -5.89 -4.73 -0.07
N ARG A 61 -5.89 -5.23 -1.32
CA ARG A 61 -6.19 -6.64 -1.61
C ARG A 61 -5.18 -7.59 -0.96
N THR A 62 -3.95 -7.13 -0.69
CA THR A 62 -2.91 -7.93 -0.04
C THR A 62 -2.82 -7.70 1.48
N VAL A 63 -3.74 -6.92 2.05
CA VAL A 63 -3.78 -6.59 3.49
C VAL A 63 -4.98 -7.29 4.12
N PRO A 64 -4.80 -8.15 5.13
CA PRO A 64 -5.92 -8.67 5.92
C PRO A 64 -6.67 -7.53 6.61
N ALA A 65 -8.01 -7.59 6.64
CA ALA A 65 -8.82 -6.53 7.25
C ALA A 65 -8.48 -6.28 8.75
N ASP A 66 -8.06 -7.32 9.48
CA ASP A 66 -7.66 -7.20 10.88
C ASP A 66 -6.37 -6.38 11.06
N ASP A 67 -5.58 -6.18 9.99
CA ASP A 67 -4.36 -5.38 10.00
C ASP A 67 -4.60 -3.89 9.70
N ASP A 68 -5.85 -3.46 9.45
CA ASP A 68 -6.17 -2.07 9.10
C ASP A 68 -5.65 -1.06 10.12
N ALA A 69 -5.82 -1.36 11.43
CA ALA A 69 -5.33 -0.51 12.50
C ALA A 69 -3.79 -0.44 12.52
N THR A 70 -3.14 -1.59 12.33
CA THR A 70 -1.68 -1.70 12.26
C THR A 70 -1.12 -0.93 11.05
N LEU A 71 -1.77 -1.04 9.90
CA LEU A 71 -1.41 -0.34 8.68
C LEU A 71 -1.54 1.18 8.86
N LEU A 72 -2.64 1.64 9.47
CA LEU A 72 -2.87 3.05 9.73
C LEU A 72 -1.78 3.64 10.63
N GLU A 73 -1.41 2.94 11.71
CA GLU A 73 -0.36 3.40 12.61
C GLU A 73 1.02 3.42 11.94
N ALA A 74 1.34 2.42 11.09
CA ALA A 74 2.57 2.43 10.30
C ALA A 74 2.64 3.63 9.33
N VAL A 75 1.51 3.98 8.69
CA VAL A 75 1.44 5.15 7.81
C VAL A 75 1.58 6.46 8.59
N ARG A 76 0.94 6.57 9.76
CA ARG A 76 1.07 7.75 10.63
C ARG A 76 2.49 7.95 11.17
N ALA A 77 3.22 6.87 11.40
CA ALA A 77 4.61 6.95 11.84
C ALA A 77 5.56 7.51 10.75
N CYS A 78 5.11 7.60 9.50
CA CYS A 78 5.89 8.15 8.38
C CYS A 78 5.63 9.64 8.10
N SER A 79 4.59 10.23 8.71
CA SER A 79 4.17 11.60 8.47
C SER A 79 4.83 12.64 9.34
#